data_AF-A0A939KNT4-F1
#
_entry.id   AF-A0A939KNT4-F1
#
_cell.length_a   1.000
_cell.length_b   1.000
_cell.length_c   1.000
_cell.angle_alpha   90.00
_cell.angle_beta   90.00
_cell.angle_gamma   90.00
#
_symmetry.space_group_name_H-M   'P 1'
#
loop_
_entity.id
_entity.type
_entity.pdbx_description
1 polymer ?
#
loop_
_entity_poly.entity_id
_entity_poly.type
_entity_poly.pdbx_seq_one_letter_code
_entity_poly.pdbx_strand_id
1 'polypeptide(L)' 'MNDTATTLGLFASLAVTLCAIIARFWPRPKTNGAWLQLYLLVNAVAQNGGHATNAADVAARKS' A
#
# COMPACT_ATOMS: atom_id res chain seq x y z
N MET A 1 16.13 26.99 -4.89
CA MET A 1 15.44 25.73 -4.56
C MET A 1 15.82 24.72 -5.64
N ASN A 2 16.17 23.49 -5.27
CA ASN A 2 16.57 22.49 -6.24
C ASN A 2 15.30 21.88 -6.86
N ASP A 3 14.93 22.29 -8.08
CA ASP A 3 13.67 21.90 -8.73
C ASP A 3 13.50 20.37 -8.79
N THR A 4 14.62 19.64 -8.89
CA THR A 4 14.65 18.17 -8.84
C THR A 4 14.06 17.59 -7.56
N ALA A 5 14.29 18.20 -6.40
CA ALA A 5 13.75 17.72 -5.12
C ALA A 5 12.23 17.91 -5.05
N THR A 6 11.73 19.05 -5.56
CA THR A 6 10.30 19.34 -5.66
C THR A 6 9.61 18.37 -6.63
N THR A 7 10.21 18.14 -7.80
CA THR A 7 9.71 17.18 -8.79
C THR A 7 9.68 15.76 -8.22
N LEU A 8 10.74 15.31 -7.54
CA LEU A 8 10.79 14.00 -6.92
C LEU A 8 9.71 13.84 -5.83
N GLY A 9 9.51 14.88 -5.01
CA GLY A 9 8.46 14.91 -3.99
C GLY A 9 7.04 14.79 -4.56
N LEU A 10 6.77 15.45 -5.68
CA LEU A 10 5.49 15.34 -6.39
C LEU A 10 5.25 13.93 -6.93
N PHE A 11 6.26 13.31 -7.56
CA PHE A 11 6.11 11.94 -8.07
C PHE A 11 6.00 10.91 -6.94
N ALA A 12 6.75 11.07 -5.85
CA ALA A 12 6.67 10.19 -4.69
C ALA A 12 5.29 10.26 -4.03
N SER A 13 4.76 11.47 -3.81
CA SER A 13 3.42 11.66 -3.24
C SER A 13 2.31 11.13 -4.16
N LEU A 14 2.44 11.32 -5.48
CA LEU A 14 1.53 10.74 -6.47
C LEU A 14 1.53 9.20 -6.41
N ALA A 15 2.72 8.58 -6.37
CA ALA A 15 2.86 7.13 -6.30
C ALA A 15 2.23 6.55 -5.03
N VAL A 16 2.48 7.17 -3.86
CA VAL A 16 1.89 6.75 -2.59
C VAL A 16 0.37 6.90 -2.61
N THR A 17 -0.14 8.02 -3.11
CA THR A 17 -1.60 8.28 -3.20
C THR A 17 -2.29 7.28 -4.13
N LEU A 18 -1.66 6.96 -5.28
CA LEU A 18 -2.18 5.96 -6.20
C LEU A 18 -2.22 4.57 -5.56
N CYS A 19 -1.15 4.15 -4.87
CA CYS A 19 -1.14 2.90 -4.11
C CYS A 19 -2.23 2.85 -3.04
N ALA A 20 -2.49 3.97 -2.34
CA ALA A 20 -3.54 4.05 -1.34
C ALA A 20 -4.95 3.88 -1.92
N ILE A 21 -5.23 4.48 -3.08
CA ILE A 21 -6.50 4.32 -3.79
C ILE A 21 -6.67 2.86 -4.23
N ILE A 22 -5.64 2.28 -4.85
CA ILE A 22 -5.67 0.88 -5.30
C ILE A 22 -5.92 -0.05 -4.12
N ALA A 23 -5.15 0.10 -3.03
CA ALA A 23 -5.31 -0.70 -1.81
C ALA A 23 -6.71 -0.61 -1.21
N ARG A 24 -7.37 0.55 -1.31
CA ARG A 24 -8.72 0.76 -0.77
C ARG A 24 -9.79 -0.06 -1.51
N PHE A 25 -9.65 -0.24 -2.82
CA PHE A 25 -10.64 -0.95 -3.64
C PHE A 25 -10.23 -2.39 -3.98
N TRP A 26 -9.01 -2.80 -3.61
CA TRP A 26 -8.51 -4.14 -3.93
C TRP A 26 -8.94 -5.16 -2.86
N PRO A 27 -9.79 -6.15 -3.19
CA PRO A 27 -10.15 -7.22 -2.25
C PRO A 27 -8.97 -8.17 -2.02
N ARG A 28 -8.70 -8.53 -0.76
CA ARG A 28 -7.56 -9.39 -0.41
C ARG A 28 -7.62 -10.72 -1.18
N PRO A 29 -6.56 -11.08 -1.94
CA PRO A 29 -6.51 -12.36 -2.65
C PRO A 29 -6.55 -13.54 -1.67
N LYS A 30 -7.30 -14.60 -2.02
CA LYS A 30 -7.43 -15.81 -1.19
C LYS A 30 -6.21 -16.74 -1.25
N THR A 31 -5.41 -16.65 -2.31
CA THR A 31 -4.28 -17.55 -2.59
C THR A 31 -2.98 -17.00 -2.04
N ASN A 32 -2.13 -17.88 -1.51
CA ASN A 32 -0.77 -17.53 -1.03
C ASN A 32 0.23 -17.40 -2.20
N GLY A 33 -0.18 -16.70 -3.27
CA GLY A 33 0.59 -16.53 -4.51
C GLY A 33 1.12 -15.12 -4.69
N ALA A 34 1.77 -14.87 -5.83
CA ALA A 34 2.35 -13.56 -6.18
C ALA A 34 1.38 -12.38 -6.02
N TRP A 35 0.07 -12.61 -6.24
CA TRP A 35 -0.97 -11.62 -6.05
C TRP A 35 -1.16 -11.17 -4.60
N LEU A 36 -1.00 -12.07 -3.63
CA LEU A 36 -1.05 -11.71 -2.21
C LEU A 36 0.20 -10.92 -1.80
N GLN A 37 1.38 -11.28 -2.33
CA GLN A 37 2.61 -10.53 -2.08
C GLN A 37 2.54 -9.11 -2.67
N LEU A 38 2.01 -8.96 -3.89
CA LEU A 38 1.78 -7.67 -4.51
C LEU A 38 0.76 -6.84 -3.73
N TYR A 39 -0.34 -7.46 -3.27
CA TYR A 39 -1.32 -6.82 -2.41
C TYR A 39 -0.69 -6.27 -1.13
N LEU A 40 0.15 -7.07 -0.46
CA LEU A 40 0.85 -6.65 0.76
C LEU A 40 1.85 -5.52 0.48
N LEU A 41 2.58 -5.59 -0.64
CA LEU A 41 3.53 -4.55 -1.04
C LEU A 41 2.83 -3.21 -1.31
N VAL A 42 1.73 -3.22 -2.09
CA VAL A 42 0.95 -2.01 -2.38
C VAL A 42 0.35 -1.41 -1.10
N ASN A 43 -0.15 -2.25 -0.19
CA ASN A 43 -0.63 -1.80 1.11
C ASN A 43 0.48 -1.23 2.00
N ALA A 44 1.69 -1.77 1.94
CA ALA A 44 2.84 -1.24 2.68
C ALA A 44 3.31 0.11 2.12
N VAL A 45 3.41 0.25 0.79
CA VAL A 45 3.78 1.51 0.12
C VAL A 45 2.75 2.61 0.36
N ALA A 46 1.46 2.25 0.38
CA ALA A 46 0.38 3.15 0.75
C ALA A 46 0.42 3.59 2.23
N GLN A 47 1.36 3.06 3.03
CA GLN A 47 1.40 3.25 4.49
C GLN A 47 0.09 2.84 5.17
N ASN A 48 -0.70 1.97 4.52
CA ASN A 48 -1.95 1.42 5.05
C ASN A 48 -1.70 0.30 6.07
N GLY A 49 -0.45 -0.11 6.28
CA GLY A 49 -0.04 -1.09 7.28
C GLY A 49 -0.26 -0.56 8.70
N GLY A 50 -1.42 -0.87 9.29
CA GLY A 50 -1.75 -0.58 10.69
C GLY A 50 -2.91 0.41 10.91
N HIS A 51 -3.33 1.17 9.89
CA HIS A 51 -4.42 2.15 10.02
C HIS A 51 -5.74 1.72 9.36
N ALA A 52 -5.73 0.79 8.40
CA ALA A 52 -6.94 0.35 7.72
C ALA A 52 -7.59 -0.83 8.45
N THR A 53 -8.91 -0.80 8.63
CA THR A 53 -9.77 -1.90 9.10
C THR A 53 -9.50 -3.24 8.41
N ASN A 54 -8.92 -3.22 7.20
CA ASN A 54 -8.53 -4.40 6.42
C ASN A 54 -7.20 -5.04 6.86
N ALA A 55 -6.37 -4.36 7.67
CA ALA A 55 -5.14 -4.91 8.24
C ALA A 55 -5.38 -5.81 9.47
N ALA A 56 -6.59 -5.77 10.05
CA ALA A 56 -7.00 -6.68 11.12
C ALA A 56 -6.84 -8.16 10.72
N ASP A 57 -6.97 -8.47 9.43
CA ASP A 57 -6.81 -9.81 8.85
C ASP A 57 -5.32 -10.24 8.69
N VAL A 58 -4.36 -9.32 8.86
CA VAL A 58 -2.92 -9.62 8.93
C VAL A 58 -2.48 -9.82 10.38
N ALA A 59 -3.01 -9.02 11.31
CA ALA A 59 -2.76 -9.19 12.74
C ALA A 59 -3.37 -10.49 13.30
N ALA A 60 -4.56 -10.88 12.82
CA ALA A 60 -5.22 -12.13 13.20
C ALA A 60 -4.46 -13.41 12.78
N ARG A 61 -3.47 -13.32 11.89
CA ARG A 61 -2.60 -14.46 11.50
C ARG A 61 -1.33 -14.60 12.33
N LYS A 62 -1.12 -13.73 13.32
CA LYS A 62 0.02 -13.80 14.25
C LYS A 62 -0.37 -14.26 15.67
N SER A 63 -1.63 -14.61 15.92
CA SER A 63 -2.08 -15.23 17.17
C SER A 63 -2.35 -16.71 17.01
#